data_AF-V5GC89-F1
#
_entry.id   AF-V5GC89-F1
#
_cell.length_a   1.000
_cell.length_b   1.000
_cell.length_c   1.000
_cell.angle_alpha   90.00
_cell.angle_beta   90.00
_cell.angle_gamma   90.00
#
_symmetry.space_group_name_H-M   'P 1'
#
loop_
_entity.id
_entity.type
_entity.pdbx_description
1 polymer ?
#
loop_
_entity_poly.entity_id
_entity_poly.type
_entity_poly.pdbx_seq_one_letter_code
_entity_poly.pdbx_strand_id
1 'polypeptide(L)'
;EMLIAKPQDELQTEELHPFIDLILNQKNSFSVRVIALLLRCKLESKNRRTIERSLAQCEEIVNSFKRESPHFLNRVADIFGIGMPPMWKVEAQHADLLLNIGLVKNALDIYLKIKLWEEVIVCYTILKLRHKAAEIIQEQLNVKPTVK
;
A
#
# COMPACT_ATOMS: atom_id res chain seq x y z
N GLU A 1 -18.74 -13.51 -15.51
CA GLU A 1 -17.68 -14.04 -16.37
C GLU A 1 -16.44 -14.26 -15.52
N MET A 2 -15.74 -15.40 -15.68
CA MET A 2 -14.51 -15.67 -14.94
C MET A 2 -13.49 -14.58 -15.26
N LEU A 3 -12.98 -13.91 -14.23
CA LEU A 3 -11.79 -13.05 -14.31
C LEU A 3 -10.59 -13.95 -14.63
N ILE A 4 -10.44 -14.35 -15.89
CA ILE A 4 -9.23 -14.95 -16.41
C ILE A 4 -8.12 -13.93 -16.15
N ALA A 5 -7.12 -14.31 -15.36
CA ALA A 5 -5.98 -13.47 -15.05
C ALA A 5 -5.29 -13.08 -16.36
N LYS A 6 -5.60 -11.88 -16.87
CA LYS A 6 -4.88 -11.31 -17.99
C LYS A 6 -3.42 -11.08 -17.53
N PRO A 7 -2.43 -11.42 -18.35
CA PRO A 7 -1.05 -11.08 -18.05
C PRO A 7 -0.94 -9.56 -17.86
N GLN A 8 0.02 -9.14 -17.05
CA GLN A 8 0.20 -7.73 -16.77
C GLN A 8 0.53 -6.98 -18.06
N ASP A 9 -0.39 -6.13 -18.48
CA ASP A 9 -0.32 -5.41 -19.74
C ASP A 9 0.22 -4.00 -19.48
N GLU A 10 1.40 -3.71 -20.03
CA GLU A 10 1.99 -2.38 -19.97
C GLU A 10 1.09 -1.35 -20.67
N LEU A 11 0.38 -1.75 -21.73
CA LEU A 11 -0.55 -0.88 -22.45
C LEU A 11 -1.67 -0.39 -21.53
N GLN A 12 -2.25 -1.27 -20.71
CA GLN A 12 -3.28 -0.88 -19.74
C GLN A 12 -2.76 0.13 -18.72
N THR A 13 -1.49 0.02 -18.33
CA THR A 13 -0.88 0.95 -17.37
C THR A 13 -0.74 2.34 -18.00
N GLU A 14 -0.27 2.40 -19.24
CA GLU A 14 -0.14 3.65 -20.00
C GLU A 14 -1.50 4.27 -20.33
N GLU A 15 -2.52 3.47 -20.64
CA GLU A 15 -3.90 3.93 -20.86
C GLU A 15 -4.54 4.50 -19.61
N LEU A 16 -4.26 3.94 -18.43
CA LEU A 16 -4.85 4.39 -17.16
C LEU A 16 -4.24 5.70 -16.63
N HIS A 17 -2.96 5.96 -16.93
CA HIS A 17 -2.25 7.14 -16.46
C HIS A 17 -2.96 8.48 -16.78
N PRO A 18 -3.41 8.77 -18.02
CA PRO A 18 -4.08 10.03 -18.34
C PRO A 18 -5.42 10.21 -17.60
N PHE A 19 -6.15 9.14 -17.31
CA PHE A 19 -7.39 9.23 -16.51
C PHE A 19 -7.09 9.67 -15.08
N ILE A 20 -6.05 9.11 -14.48
CA ILE A 20 -5.61 9.49 -13.14
C ILE A 20 -5.17 10.95 -13.11
N ASP A 21 -4.37 11.39 -14.09
CA ASP A 21 -3.92 12.79 -14.17
C ASP A 21 -5.09 13.76 -14.36
N LEU A 22 -6.09 13.40 -15.17
CA LEU A 22 -7.31 14.20 -15.33
C LEU A 22 -8.05 14.36 -13.99
N ILE A 23 -8.25 13.27 -13.25
CA ILE A 23 -8.89 13.30 -11.93
C ILE A 23 -8.07 14.16 -10.95
N LEU A 24 -6.75 14.08 -10.97
CA LEU A 24 -5.91 14.87 -10.05
C LEU A 24 -5.89 16.37 -10.36
N ASN A 25 -6.06 16.73 -11.64
CA ASN A 25 -6.15 18.12 -12.10
C ASN A 25 -7.52 18.77 -11.80
N GLN A 26 -8.56 17.97 -11.60
CA GLN A 26 -9.89 18.45 -11.23
C GLN A 26 -9.99 18.81 -9.73
N LYS A 27 -10.94 19.69 -9.40
CA LYS A 27 -11.30 20.01 -8.02
C LYS A 27 -12.20 18.91 -7.45
N ASN A 28 -11.58 17.90 -6.87
CA ASN A 28 -12.25 16.72 -6.31
C ASN A 28 -12.27 16.70 -4.78
N SER A 29 -13.17 15.88 -4.21
CA SER A 29 -13.24 15.62 -2.77
C SER A 29 -11.95 14.95 -2.26
N PHE A 30 -11.73 15.00 -0.95
CA PHE A 30 -10.53 14.45 -0.33
C PHE A 30 -10.35 12.96 -0.65
N SER A 31 -11.43 12.16 -0.52
CA SER A 31 -11.43 10.72 -0.77
C SER A 31 -11.06 10.38 -2.22
N VAL A 32 -11.66 11.08 -3.19
CA VAL A 32 -11.35 10.90 -4.62
C VAL A 32 -9.88 11.18 -4.89
N ARG A 33 -9.36 12.27 -4.34
CA ARG A 33 -7.95 12.63 -4.52
C ARG A 33 -7.02 11.60 -3.90
N VAL A 34 -7.30 11.12 -2.69
CA VAL A 34 -6.51 10.07 -2.03
C VAL A 34 -6.48 8.80 -2.87
N ILE A 35 -7.63 8.34 -3.38
CA ILE A 35 -7.67 7.12 -4.17
C ILE A 35 -6.94 7.28 -5.51
N ALA A 36 -7.14 8.41 -6.20
CA ALA A 36 -6.43 8.68 -7.43
C ALA A 36 -4.91 8.66 -7.22
N LEU A 37 -4.41 9.22 -6.11
CA LEU A 37 -2.99 9.16 -5.75
C LEU A 37 -2.54 7.73 -5.42
N LEU A 38 -3.32 6.95 -4.66
CA LEU A 38 -2.98 5.55 -4.36
C LEU A 38 -2.90 4.69 -5.61
N LEU A 39 -3.82 4.89 -6.55
CA LEU A 39 -3.80 4.23 -7.87
C LEU A 39 -2.55 4.64 -8.64
N ARG A 40 -2.20 5.93 -8.67
CA ARG A 40 -0.96 6.41 -9.30
C ARG A 40 0.28 5.74 -8.71
N CYS A 41 0.40 5.73 -7.38
CA CYS A 41 1.51 5.07 -6.70
C CYS A 41 1.61 3.58 -7.08
N LYS A 42 0.49 2.91 -7.28
CA LYS A 42 0.48 1.50 -7.69
C LYS A 42 1.00 1.32 -9.12
N LEU A 43 0.60 2.17 -10.07
CA LEU A 43 1.07 2.11 -11.46
C LEU A 43 2.56 2.45 -11.56
N GLU A 44 3.01 3.45 -10.80
CA GLU A 44 4.39 3.95 -10.83
C GLU A 44 5.39 3.14 -10.01
N SER A 45 4.91 2.27 -9.11
CA SER A 45 5.75 1.50 -8.16
C SER A 45 6.84 0.65 -8.83
N LYS A 46 6.64 0.25 -10.08
CA LYS A 46 7.56 -0.62 -10.82
C LYS A 46 8.67 0.14 -11.56
N ASN A 47 8.48 1.42 -11.83
CA ASN A 47 9.42 2.19 -12.62
C ASN A 47 10.40 2.92 -11.69
N ARG A 48 11.70 2.65 -11.86
CA ARG A 48 12.78 3.18 -11.02
C ARG A 48 12.82 4.71 -11.00
N ARG A 49 12.36 5.38 -12.08
CA ARG A 49 12.35 6.85 -12.16
C ARG A 49 11.20 7.49 -11.38
N THR A 50 10.11 6.76 -11.15
CA THR A 50 8.88 7.26 -10.52
C THR A 50 8.67 6.71 -9.11
N ILE A 51 9.47 5.73 -8.69
CA ILE A 51 9.31 5.05 -7.40
C ILE A 51 9.50 6.00 -6.21
N GLU A 52 10.47 6.92 -6.27
CA GLU A 52 10.70 7.91 -5.21
C GLU A 52 9.52 8.87 -5.06
N ARG A 53 8.96 9.31 -6.19
CA ARG A 53 7.73 10.12 -6.21
C ARG A 53 6.56 9.34 -5.61
N SER A 54 6.41 8.07 -5.96
CA SER A 54 5.35 7.20 -5.42
C SER A 54 5.49 7.01 -3.91
N LEU A 55 6.72 6.84 -3.41
CA LEU A 55 7.00 6.75 -1.98
C LEU A 55 6.56 8.02 -1.26
N ALA A 56 7.04 9.18 -1.72
CA ALA A 56 6.70 10.47 -1.10
C ALA A 56 5.19 10.75 -1.10
N GLN A 57 4.50 10.39 -2.18
CA GLN A 57 3.03 10.52 -2.25
C GLN A 57 2.34 9.59 -1.26
N CYS A 58 2.75 8.33 -1.18
CA CYS A 58 2.14 7.36 -0.29
C CYS A 58 2.38 7.73 1.19
N GLU A 59 3.58 8.20 1.53
CA GLU A 59 3.91 8.74 2.85
C GLU A 59 3.03 9.93 3.22
N GLU A 60 2.86 10.89 2.30
CA GLU A 60 1.99 12.04 2.52
C GLU A 60 0.52 11.63 2.72
N ILE A 61 0.04 10.61 2.00
CA ILE A 61 -1.31 10.07 2.20
C ILE A 61 -1.45 9.47 3.61
N VAL A 62 -0.51 8.63 4.04
CA VAL A 62 -0.52 8.04 5.40
C VAL A 62 -0.50 9.14 6.47
N ASN A 63 0.30 10.18 6.27
CA ASN A 63 0.35 11.33 7.18
C ASN A 63 -0.93 12.18 7.14
N SER A 64 -1.57 12.29 5.98
CA SER A 64 -2.81 13.06 5.82
C SER A 64 -3.96 12.51 6.66
N PHE A 65 -3.97 11.20 6.95
CA PHE A 65 -4.97 10.58 7.83
C PHE A 65 -4.79 10.95 9.31
N LYS A 66 -3.58 11.36 9.70
CA LYS A 66 -3.28 11.80 11.08
C LYS A 66 -3.61 13.28 11.30
N ARG A 67 -3.81 14.06 10.22
CA ARG A 67 -4.11 15.49 10.31
C ARG A 67 -5.58 15.74 10.62
N GLU A 68 -5.88 16.79 11.36
CA GLU A 68 -7.26 17.18 11.67
C GLU A 68 -7.97 17.87 10.48
N SER A 69 -7.20 18.50 9.59
CA SER A 69 -7.72 19.19 8.40
C SER A 69 -7.51 18.36 7.12
N PRO A 70 -8.51 18.24 6.23
CA PRO A 70 -9.84 18.86 6.27
C PRO A 70 -10.80 18.20 7.28
N HIS A 71 -11.88 18.91 7.64
CA HIS A 71 -12.92 18.43 8.55
C HIS A 71 -13.44 17.04 8.15
N PHE A 72 -13.74 16.19 9.13
CA PHE A 72 -14.15 14.80 8.94
C PHE A 72 -15.21 14.61 7.84
N LEU A 73 -16.26 15.44 7.81
CA LEU A 73 -17.32 15.34 6.79
C LEU A 73 -16.79 15.47 5.35
N ASN A 74 -15.78 16.32 5.14
CA ASN A 74 -15.14 16.49 3.83
C ASN A 74 -14.22 15.31 3.46
N ARG A 75 -13.75 14.55 4.46
CA ARG A 75 -12.93 13.36 4.28
C ARG A 75 -13.76 12.12 3.98
N VAL A 76 -15.02 12.08 4.38
CA VAL A 76 -15.90 10.92 4.21
C VAL A 76 -16.78 11.02 2.95
N ALA A 77 -16.82 12.20 2.32
CA ALA A 77 -17.47 12.40 1.05
C ALA A 77 -17.05 11.31 0.04
N ASP A 78 -18.04 10.71 -0.63
CA ASP A 78 -17.87 9.75 -1.73
C ASP A 78 -17.18 8.41 -1.40
N ILE A 79 -16.84 8.13 -0.13
CA ILE A 79 -16.07 6.93 0.26
C ILE A 79 -16.68 5.62 -0.27
N PHE A 80 -18.01 5.49 -0.25
CA PHE A 80 -18.71 4.29 -0.68
C PHE A 80 -18.65 4.06 -2.21
N GLY A 81 -18.55 5.11 -3.01
CA GLY A 81 -18.52 5.00 -4.47
C GLY A 81 -17.14 4.64 -5.03
N ILE A 82 -16.08 4.91 -4.27
CA ILE A 82 -14.69 4.86 -4.78
C ILE A 82 -13.97 3.58 -4.30
N GLY A 83 -14.52 2.88 -3.32
CA GLY A 83 -13.88 1.68 -2.75
C GLY A 83 -12.61 2.01 -1.95
N MET A 84 -12.70 3.03 -1.09
CA MET A 84 -11.60 3.45 -0.22
C MET A 84 -11.05 2.25 0.58
N PRO A 85 -9.73 1.92 0.49
CA PRO A 85 -9.16 0.85 1.27
C PRO A 85 -9.06 1.25 2.74
N PRO A 86 -9.10 0.28 3.67
CA PRO A 86 -8.84 0.56 5.08
C PRO A 86 -7.41 1.05 5.28
N MET A 87 -7.19 1.82 6.34
CA MET A 87 -5.90 2.48 6.61
C MET A 87 -4.70 1.51 6.63
N TRP A 88 -4.87 0.32 7.21
CA TRP A 88 -3.79 -0.69 7.26
C TRP A 88 -3.33 -1.13 5.87
N LYS A 89 -4.23 -1.14 4.87
CA LYS A 89 -3.90 -1.52 3.50
C LYS A 89 -3.14 -0.42 2.77
N VAL A 90 -3.40 0.84 3.14
CA VAL A 90 -2.58 1.97 2.69
C VAL A 90 -1.19 1.94 3.33
N GLU A 91 -1.12 1.62 4.63
CA GLU A 91 0.17 1.42 5.33
C GLU A 91 0.95 0.24 4.73
N ALA A 92 0.28 -0.85 4.35
CA ALA A 92 0.91 -1.97 3.65
C ALA A 92 1.46 -1.55 2.28
N GLN A 93 0.70 -0.80 1.47
CA GLN A 93 1.19 -0.28 0.19
C GLN A 93 2.42 0.65 0.36
N HIS A 94 2.47 1.43 1.44
CA HIS A 94 3.64 2.23 1.78
C HIS A 94 4.85 1.35 2.13
N ALA A 95 4.65 0.29 2.92
CA ALA A 95 5.68 -0.68 3.26
C ALA A 95 6.19 -1.45 2.02
N ASP A 96 5.32 -1.78 1.07
CA ASP A 96 5.70 -2.40 -0.21
C ASP A 96 6.62 -1.49 -1.01
N LEU A 97 6.33 -0.18 -1.06
CA LEU A 97 7.18 0.80 -1.73
C LEU A 97 8.55 0.91 -1.06
N LEU A 98 8.59 0.94 0.27
CA LEU A 98 9.84 0.93 1.04
C LEU A 98 10.67 -0.32 0.74
N LEU A 99 10.01 -1.49 0.66
CA LEU A 99 10.66 -2.75 0.34
C LEU A 99 11.25 -2.74 -1.08
N ASN A 100 10.50 -2.23 -2.07
CA ASN A 100 10.93 -2.14 -3.47
C ASN A 100 12.15 -1.22 -3.66
N ILE A 101 12.28 -0.18 -2.84
CA ILE A 101 13.45 0.72 -2.85
C ILE A 101 14.63 0.12 -2.05
N GLY A 102 14.38 -0.90 -1.22
CA GLY A 102 15.40 -1.58 -0.41
C GLY A 102 15.49 -1.07 1.04
N LEU A 103 14.54 -0.25 1.50
CA LEU A 103 14.43 0.21 2.88
C LEU A 103 13.71 -0.84 3.77
N VAL A 104 14.30 -2.04 3.83
CA VAL A 104 13.69 -3.24 4.43
C VAL A 104 13.36 -3.07 5.92
N LYS A 105 14.19 -2.33 6.68
CA LYS A 105 13.95 -2.11 8.11
C LYS A 105 12.70 -1.26 8.37
N ASN A 106 12.54 -0.17 7.61
CA ASN A 106 11.36 0.69 7.72
C ASN A 106 10.08 -0.06 7.32
N ALA A 107 10.16 -0.87 6.26
CA ALA A 107 9.05 -1.72 5.85
C ALA A 107 8.68 -2.72 6.95
N LEU A 108 9.68 -3.40 7.55
CA LEU A 108 9.50 -4.33 8.66
C LEU A 108 8.78 -3.69 9.85
N ASP A 109 9.17 -2.48 10.26
CA ASP A 109 8.55 -1.77 11.38
C ASP A 109 7.06 -1.53 11.14
N ILE A 110 6.70 -1.17 9.90
CA ILE A 110 5.29 -0.98 9.51
C ILE A 110 4.57 -2.34 9.52
N TYR A 111 5.13 -3.38 8.90
CA TYR A 111 4.51 -4.71 8.86
C TYR A 111 4.28 -5.30 10.25
N LEU A 112 5.20 -5.10 11.19
CA LEU A 112 5.03 -5.49 12.59
C LEU A 112 3.87 -4.74 13.25
N LYS A 113 3.76 -3.41 13.00
CA LYS A 113 2.66 -2.59 13.52
C LYS A 113 1.29 -3.08 13.02
N ILE A 114 1.17 -3.39 11.72
CA ILE A 114 -0.09 -3.88 11.14
C ILE A 114 -0.30 -5.40 11.29
N LYS A 115 0.69 -6.12 11.84
CA LYS A 115 0.70 -7.59 12.06
C LYS A 115 0.53 -8.39 10.77
N LEU A 116 1.18 -7.94 9.69
CA LEU A 116 1.20 -8.64 8.41
C LEU A 116 2.37 -9.65 8.40
N TRP A 117 2.11 -10.84 8.96
CA TRP A 117 3.17 -11.75 9.37
C TRP A 117 3.97 -12.36 8.21
N GLU A 118 3.35 -12.60 7.05
CA GLU A 118 4.03 -13.16 5.89
C GLU A 118 5.13 -12.21 5.40
N GLU A 119 4.82 -10.92 5.34
CA GLU A 119 5.67 -9.84 4.90
C GLU A 119 6.76 -9.54 5.94
N VAL A 120 6.44 -9.67 7.25
CA VAL A 120 7.44 -9.66 8.33
C VAL A 120 8.47 -10.78 8.12
N ILE A 121 8.04 -11.99 7.81
CA ILE A 121 8.92 -13.15 7.55
C ILE A 121 9.78 -12.91 6.31
N VAL A 122 9.18 -12.36 5.24
CA VAL A 122 9.91 -11.98 4.02
C VAL A 122 11.00 -10.95 4.36
N CYS A 123 10.67 -9.91 5.12
CA CYS A 123 11.62 -8.88 5.53
C CYS A 123 12.77 -9.46 6.37
N TYR A 124 12.48 -10.30 7.37
CA TYR A 124 13.54 -10.96 8.16
C TYR A 124 14.41 -11.88 7.31
N THR A 125 13.82 -12.56 6.32
CA THR A 125 14.57 -13.40 5.39
C THR A 125 15.52 -12.57 4.53
N ILE A 126 15.07 -11.44 4.00
CA ILE A 126 15.91 -10.49 3.24
C ILE A 126 17.03 -9.93 4.13
N LEU A 127 16.75 -9.62 5.39
CA LEU A 127 17.73 -9.18 6.39
C LEU A 127 18.66 -10.29 6.89
N LYS A 128 18.51 -11.54 6.40
CA LYS A 128 19.26 -12.74 6.84
C LYS A 128 19.08 -13.08 8.33
N LEU A 129 18.01 -12.62 8.96
CA LEU A 129 17.65 -12.89 10.36
C LEU A 129 16.63 -14.04 10.47
N ARG A 130 16.98 -15.20 9.91
CA ARG A 130 16.06 -16.36 9.82
C ARG A 130 15.63 -16.92 11.18
N HIS A 131 16.45 -16.75 12.22
CA HIS A 131 16.10 -17.17 13.59
C HIS A 131 14.87 -16.41 14.10
N LYS A 132 14.80 -15.08 13.89
CA LYS A 132 13.64 -14.26 14.28
C LYS A 132 12.40 -14.61 13.48
N ALA A 133 12.57 -14.90 12.19
CA ALA A 133 11.46 -15.37 11.37
C ALA A 133 10.87 -16.68 11.91
N ALA A 134 11.72 -17.64 12.27
CA ALA A 134 11.29 -18.91 12.86
C ALA A 134 10.59 -18.72 14.22
N GLU A 135 11.11 -17.83 15.07
CA GLU A 135 10.52 -17.47 16.35
C GLU A 135 9.09 -16.92 16.17
N ILE A 136 8.91 -15.93 15.29
CA ILE A 136 7.58 -15.37 14.99
C ILE A 136 6.63 -16.42 14.43
N ILE A 137 7.10 -17.30 13.54
CA ILE A 137 6.27 -18.39 13.01
C ILE A 137 5.78 -19.29 14.15
N GLN A 138 6.68 -19.69 15.06
CA GLN A 138 6.30 -20.53 16.21
C GLN A 138 5.32 -19.80 17.13
N GLU A 139 5.54 -18.51 17.41
CA GLU A 139 4.60 -17.69 18.18
C GLU A 139 3.21 -17.65 17.54
N GLN A 140 3.11 -17.41 16.22
CA GLN A 140 1.82 -17.34 15.54
C GLN A 140 1.12 -18.72 15.46
N LEU A 141 1.87 -19.80 15.28
CA LEU A 141 1.34 -21.17 15.31
C LEU A 141 0.77 -21.54 16.68
N ASN A 142 1.39 -21.07 17.76
CA ASN A 142 0.88 -21.29 19.12
C ASN A 142 -0.44 -20.55 19.37
N VAL A 143 -0.63 -19.37 18.79
CA VAL A 143 -1.85 -18.56 18.94
C VAL A 143 -3.02 -19.15 18.14
N LYS A 144 -2.78 -19.63 16.91
CA LYS A 144 -3.79 -20.26 16.05
C LYS A 144 -3.23 -21.56 15.48
N PRO A 145 -3.31 -22.68 16.22
CA PRO A 145 -2.89 -23.95 15.67
C PRO A 145 -3.80 -24.33 14.50
N THR A 146 -3.24 -24.48 13.31
CA THR A 146 -3.99 -25.00 12.16
C THR A 146 -4.46 -26.40 12.53
N VAL A 147 -5.77 -26.63 12.47
CA VAL A 147 -6.34 -27.97 12.69
C VAL A 147 -5.74 -28.90 11.63
N LYS A 148 -5.20 -30.04 12.07
CA LYS A 148 -4.62 -31.07 11.20
C LYS A 148 -5.66 -31.66 10.26
#